data_AF-A0A0F7IFB0-F1
#
_entry.id   AF-A0A0F7IFB0-F1
#
_cell.length_a   1.000
_cell.length_b   1.000
_cell.length_c   1.000
_cell.angle_alpha   90.00
_cell.angle_beta   90.00
_cell.angle_gamma   90.00
#
_symmetry.space_group_name_H-M   'P 1'
#
loop_
_entity.id
_entity.type
_entity.pdbx_description
1 polymer ?
#
loop_
_entity_poly.entity_id
_entity_poly.type
_entity_poly.pdbx_seq_one_letter_code
_entity_poly.pdbx_strand_id
1 'polypeptide(L)'
;MESGFEIVFCRQCRNALSDLRSIEGDIMAVVSESSYTARMSHERIKAGFSACPNSCSSPQIKDFGVIAFITPELNPELCTSCGRCAEACRENAIDFDEFPVFNERCIGCGDCVRACPSRAISGKVRLRVLAGGRLGRHPRFAEVVAVVSGGEEVLEIFRKVVEISEEQGRRFSHIEGCVEVLRDRLGLKF
;
A
#
# COMPACT_ATOMS: atom_id res chain seq x y z
N MET A 1 17.52 23.55 -7.43
CA MET A 1 16.11 23.28 -7.12
C MET A 1 16.07 22.08 -6.20
N GLU A 2 15.26 22.12 -5.15
CA GLU A 2 15.00 20.91 -4.36
C GLU A 2 14.15 19.95 -5.20
N SER A 3 14.26 18.65 -4.97
CA SER A 3 13.42 17.66 -5.64
C SER A 3 11.94 17.98 -5.41
N GLY A 4 11.12 17.94 -6.46
CA GLY A 4 9.65 18.09 -6.38
C GLY A 4 8.94 17.01 -5.55
N PHE A 5 9.70 16.14 -4.90
CA PHE A 5 9.26 14.86 -4.35
C PHE A 5 9.81 14.61 -2.94
N GLU A 6 9.05 13.85 -2.17
CA GLU A 6 9.47 13.25 -0.90
C GLU A 6 9.07 11.78 -0.91
N ILE A 7 10.04 10.89 -1.15
CA ILE A 7 9.83 9.45 -1.31
C ILE A 7 10.32 8.72 -0.06
N VAL A 8 9.49 7.87 0.53
CA VAL A 8 9.88 7.10 1.72
C VAL A 8 9.48 5.63 1.58
N PHE A 9 10.49 4.77 1.57
CA PHE A 9 10.32 3.33 1.72
C PHE A 9 10.48 2.92 3.18
N CYS A 10 9.62 2.03 3.67
CA CYS A 10 9.82 1.43 4.98
C CYS A 10 11.09 0.56 4.99
N ARG A 11 11.48 0.10 6.19
CA ARG A 11 12.56 -0.88 6.34
C ARG A 11 12.05 -2.27 5.98
N GLN A 12 12.93 -3.12 5.43
CA GLN A 12 12.67 -4.55 5.26
C GLN A 12 12.85 -5.27 6.60
N CYS A 13 11.86 -5.12 7.48
CA CYS A 13 11.86 -5.74 8.80
C CYS A 13 11.17 -7.10 8.82
N ARG A 14 11.16 -7.79 9.96
CA ARG A 14 10.53 -9.10 10.13
C ARG A 14 9.03 -9.17 9.80
N ASN A 15 8.32 -8.03 9.78
CA ASN A 15 6.89 -7.96 9.48
C ASN A 15 6.62 -7.76 7.98
N ALA A 16 7.65 -7.49 7.17
CA ALA A 16 7.50 -7.26 5.74
C ALA A 16 6.96 -8.52 5.05
N LEU A 17 5.92 -8.33 4.23
CA LEU A 17 5.26 -9.35 3.41
C LEU A 17 5.78 -9.37 1.98
N SER A 18 6.39 -8.26 1.54
CA SER A 18 6.93 -8.08 0.19
C SER A 18 8.28 -7.35 0.30
N ASP A 19 9.11 -7.47 -0.73
CA ASP A 19 10.32 -6.65 -0.87
C ASP A 19 10.01 -5.46 -1.79
N LEU A 20 9.50 -4.37 -1.21
CA LEU A 20 9.22 -3.15 -1.98
C LEU A 20 10.50 -2.38 -2.36
N ARG A 21 11.68 -2.75 -1.84
CA ARG A 21 12.94 -2.13 -2.25
C ARG A 21 13.32 -2.51 -3.67
N SER A 22 12.79 -3.63 -4.19
CA SER A 22 13.04 -4.06 -5.56
C SER A 22 12.61 -3.04 -6.62
N ILE A 23 11.64 -2.17 -6.31
CA ILE A 23 11.14 -1.11 -7.22
C ILE A 23 11.66 0.30 -6.87
N GLU A 24 12.53 0.43 -5.86
CA GLU A 24 13.01 1.76 -5.44
C GLU A 24 13.78 2.46 -6.56
N GLY A 25 14.60 1.72 -7.32
CA GLY A 25 15.32 2.26 -8.47
C GLY A 25 14.38 2.82 -9.55
N ASP A 26 13.33 2.08 -9.90
CA ASP A 26 12.38 2.49 -10.93
C ASP A 26 11.54 3.71 -10.50
N ILE A 27 11.13 3.76 -9.22
CA ILE A 27 10.45 4.93 -8.65
C ILE A 27 11.36 6.16 -8.69
N MET A 28 12.63 6.01 -8.34
CA MET A 28 13.59 7.11 -8.39
C MET A 28 13.91 7.54 -9.83
N ALA A 29 13.89 6.62 -10.79
CA ALA A 29 14.00 6.95 -12.22
C ALA A 29 12.85 7.87 -12.66
N VAL A 30 11.60 7.51 -12.37
CA VAL A 30 10.42 8.35 -12.64
C VAL A 30 10.55 9.75 -12.01
N VAL A 31 11.02 9.81 -10.77
CA VAL A 31 11.26 11.09 -10.07
C VAL A 31 12.35 11.93 -10.74
N SER A 32 13.41 11.30 -11.24
CA SER A 32 14.53 11.99 -11.89
C SER A 32 14.21 12.49 -13.30
N GLU A 33 13.33 11.78 -14.01
CA GLU A 33 12.88 12.13 -15.36
C GLU A 33 11.74 13.16 -15.37
N SER A 34 11.06 13.30 -14.23
CA SER A 34 9.95 14.25 -14.04
C SER A 34 10.40 15.71 -14.14
N SER A 35 9.62 16.49 -14.87
CA SER A 35 9.66 17.96 -14.94
C SER A 35 8.96 18.66 -13.76
N TYR A 36 8.19 17.94 -12.94
CA TYR A 36 7.54 18.51 -11.76
C TYR A 36 8.56 19.09 -10.76
N THR A 37 8.35 20.34 -10.35
CA THR A 37 9.19 21.02 -9.37
C THR A 37 8.36 21.58 -8.22
N ALA A 38 8.97 21.69 -7.05
CA ALA A 38 8.37 22.30 -5.88
C ALA A 38 9.32 23.35 -5.31
N ARG A 39 8.80 24.50 -4.89
CA ARG A 39 9.57 25.54 -4.20
C ARG A 39 9.53 25.34 -2.69
N MET A 40 8.41 24.82 -2.19
CA MET A 40 8.17 24.61 -0.77
C MET A 40 7.90 23.13 -0.46
N SER A 41 8.20 22.71 0.78
CA SER A 41 7.97 21.31 1.22
C SER A 41 6.51 20.84 1.07
N HIS A 42 5.53 21.73 1.27
CA HIS A 42 4.11 21.38 1.17
C HIS A 42 3.58 21.26 -0.26
N GLU A 43 4.38 21.70 -1.25
CA GLU A 43 4.13 21.52 -2.68
C GLU A 43 4.74 20.21 -3.22
N ARG A 44 5.62 19.55 -2.46
CA ARG A 44 6.23 18.29 -2.90
C ARG A 44 5.18 17.18 -3.00
N ILE A 45 5.26 16.36 -4.04
CA ILE A 45 4.52 15.10 -4.13
C ILE A 45 5.14 14.13 -3.15
N LYS A 46 4.35 13.64 -2.19
CA LYS A 46 4.82 12.72 -1.16
C LYS A 46 4.39 11.30 -1.46
N ALA A 47 5.33 10.36 -1.40
CA ALA A 47 5.05 8.94 -1.61
C ALA A 47 5.52 8.08 -0.43
N GLY A 48 4.75 7.03 -0.11
CA GLY A 48 5.05 6.11 0.99
C GLY A 48 4.89 4.66 0.56
N PHE A 49 5.92 3.84 0.75
CA PHE A 49 5.90 2.42 0.39
C PHE A 49 6.07 1.59 1.66
N SER A 50 5.06 0.81 2.01
CA SER A 50 5.03 -0.01 3.22
C SER A 50 4.81 -1.48 2.88
N ALA A 51 5.79 -2.31 3.22
CA ALA A 51 5.78 -3.74 2.95
C ALA A 51 4.84 -4.56 3.87
N CYS A 52 4.06 -3.93 4.73
CA CYS A 52 3.03 -4.59 5.55
C CYS A 52 1.99 -3.58 6.07
N PRO A 53 0.86 -4.06 6.65
CA PRO A 53 -0.20 -3.19 7.18
C PRO A 53 0.21 -2.28 8.34
N ASN A 54 1.33 -2.52 9.02
CA ASN A 54 1.84 -1.59 10.05
C ASN A 54 2.19 -0.20 9.48
N SER A 55 2.34 -0.09 8.15
CA SER A 55 2.32 1.19 7.44
C SER A 55 3.35 2.24 7.91
N CYS A 56 4.56 1.82 8.27
CA CYS A 56 5.56 2.72 8.90
C CYS A 56 5.98 3.92 8.02
N SER A 57 5.80 3.86 6.70
CA SER A 57 6.06 5.01 5.79
C SER A 57 4.85 5.94 5.62
N SER A 58 3.78 5.73 6.39
CA SER A 58 2.54 6.50 6.42
C SER A 58 1.87 6.73 5.04
N PRO A 59 1.69 5.68 4.21
CA PRO A 59 1.09 5.80 2.88
C PRO A 59 -0.32 6.41 2.87
N GLN A 60 -1.10 6.22 3.93
CA GLN A 60 -2.49 6.68 4.03
C GLN A 60 -2.65 8.21 4.01
N ILE A 61 -1.58 8.96 4.25
CA ILE A 61 -1.63 10.43 4.40
C ILE A 61 -0.74 11.14 3.37
N LYS A 62 -0.45 10.45 2.27
CA LYS A 62 0.47 10.87 1.22
C LYS A 62 -0.23 10.88 -0.15
N ASP A 63 0.35 11.63 -1.10
CA ASP A 63 -0.19 11.75 -2.45
C ASP A 63 -0.26 10.40 -3.15
N PHE A 64 0.74 9.56 -2.91
CA PHE A 64 0.81 8.18 -3.37
C PHE A 64 1.25 7.25 -2.24
N GLY A 65 0.66 6.06 -2.18
CA GLY A 65 0.91 5.11 -1.11
C GLY A 65 0.85 3.66 -1.59
N VAL A 66 1.67 2.80 -1.01
CA VAL A 66 1.60 1.35 -1.21
C VAL A 66 1.59 0.65 0.14
N ILE A 67 0.65 -0.27 0.35
CA ILE A 67 0.60 -1.14 1.52
C ILE A 67 0.49 -2.59 1.04
N ALA A 68 1.53 -3.39 1.30
CA ALA A 68 1.44 -4.82 1.08
C ALA A 68 0.57 -5.49 2.15
N PHE A 69 -0.23 -6.47 1.73
CA PHE A 69 -1.06 -7.29 2.62
C PHE A 69 -1.18 -8.71 2.04
N ILE A 70 -1.53 -9.65 2.90
CA ILE A 70 -1.86 -11.03 2.49
C ILE A 70 -3.34 -11.31 2.77
N THR A 71 -3.99 -12.06 1.90
CA THR A 71 -5.31 -12.64 2.17
C THR A 71 -5.08 -14.07 2.66
N PRO A 72 -5.27 -14.37 3.97
CA PRO A 72 -5.02 -15.71 4.50
C PRO A 72 -6.02 -16.73 3.92
N GLU A 73 -5.50 -17.87 3.49
CA GLU A 73 -6.25 -19.01 2.96
C GLU A 73 -5.93 -20.24 3.80
N LEU A 74 -6.97 -20.91 4.31
CA LEU A 74 -6.84 -22.12 5.12
C LEU A 74 -6.91 -23.37 4.25
N ASN A 75 -6.00 -24.31 4.47
CA ASN A 75 -6.13 -25.70 4.07
C ASN A 75 -6.61 -26.55 5.28
N PRO A 76 -7.89 -26.99 5.30
CA PRO A 76 -8.44 -27.78 6.40
C PRO A 76 -7.71 -29.12 6.63
N GLU A 77 -7.19 -29.75 5.58
CA GLU A 77 -6.53 -31.07 5.68
C GLU A 77 -5.23 -31.03 6.51
N LEU A 78 -4.58 -29.87 6.54
CA LEU A 78 -3.36 -29.65 7.33
C LEU A 78 -3.65 -29.03 8.70
N CYS A 79 -4.87 -28.57 8.93
CA CYS A 79 -5.21 -27.81 10.12
C CYS A 79 -5.53 -28.75 11.28
N THR A 80 -4.87 -28.54 12.40
CA THR A 80 -5.10 -29.30 13.64
C THR A 80 -5.99 -28.56 14.63
N SER A 81 -6.59 -27.45 14.21
CA SER A 81 -7.39 -26.54 15.04
C SER A 81 -6.74 -26.13 16.37
N CYS A 82 -5.41 -26.03 16.39
CA CYS A 82 -4.62 -25.77 17.60
C CYS A 82 -4.71 -24.35 18.20
N GLY A 83 -5.49 -23.43 17.62
CA GLY A 83 -5.71 -22.09 18.18
C GLY A 83 -4.60 -21.04 17.97
N ARG A 84 -3.34 -21.44 17.68
CA ARG A 84 -2.19 -20.52 17.58
C ARG A 84 -2.35 -19.35 16.63
N CYS A 85 -3.13 -19.52 15.55
CA CYS A 85 -3.39 -18.44 14.61
C CYS A 85 -4.23 -17.31 15.23
N ALA A 86 -5.23 -17.64 16.04
CA ALA A 86 -6.01 -16.65 16.79
C ALA A 86 -5.20 -16.00 17.90
N GLU A 87 -4.40 -16.76 18.65
CA GLU A 87 -3.51 -16.20 19.67
C GLU A 87 -2.55 -15.15 19.10
N ALA A 88 -2.05 -15.37 17.88
CA ALA A 88 -1.19 -14.43 17.18
C ALA A 88 -1.95 -13.21 16.59
N CYS A 89 -3.28 -13.27 16.47
CA CYS A 89 -4.07 -12.26 15.80
C CYS A 89 -4.39 -11.08 16.73
N ARG A 90 -3.64 -9.98 16.58
CA ARG A 90 -3.85 -8.74 17.36
C ARG A 90 -5.17 -8.02 17.04
N GLU A 91 -5.76 -8.31 15.89
CA GLU A 91 -7.01 -7.71 15.43
C GLU A 91 -8.26 -8.51 15.87
N ASN A 92 -8.07 -9.64 16.58
CA ASN A 92 -9.14 -10.59 16.90
C ASN A 92 -9.99 -10.94 15.66
N ALA A 93 -9.34 -11.16 14.52
CA ALA A 93 -9.97 -11.35 13.22
C ALA A 93 -10.19 -12.82 12.84
N ILE A 94 -10.09 -13.72 13.81
CA ILE A 94 -10.19 -15.16 13.60
C ILE A 94 -11.18 -15.72 14.60
N ASP A 95 -12.33 -16.16 14.09
CA ASP A 95 -13.32 -16.91 14.84
C ASP A 95 -13.09 -18.42 14.65
N PHE A 96 -13.75 -19.24 15.46
CA PHE A 96 -13.63 -20.70 15.40
C PHE A 96 -15.00 -21.34 15.24
N ASP A 97 -15.09 -22.20 14.24
CA ASP A 97 -16.11 -23.25 14.15
C ASP A 97 -15.38 -24.61 14.29
N GLU A 98 -15.45 -25.51 13.30
CA GLU A 98 -14.54 -26.66 13.21
C GLU A 98 -13.09 -26.23 12.93
N PHE A 99 -12.94 -25.15 12.15
CA PHE A 99 -11.67 -24.57 11.71
C PHE A 99 -11.64 -23.05 11.90
N PRO A 100 -10.45 -22.42 11.83
CA PRO A 100 -10.32 -20.96 11.86
C PRO A 100 -11.05 -20.28 10.69
N VAL A 101 -11.88 -19.30 11.00
CA VAL A 101 -12.61 -18.47 10.01
C VAL A 101 -12.13 -17.02 10.13
N PHE A 102 -11.68 -16.43 9.01
CA PHE A 102 -11.19 -15.05 8.98
C PHE A 102 -12.34 -14.07 8.71
N ASN A 103 -12.52 -13.09 9.59
CA ASN A 103 -13.56 -12.07 9.45
C ASN A 103 -13.03 -10.72 8.92
N GLU A 104 -13.91 -9.73 8.78
CA GLU A 104 -13.64 -8.42 8.20
C GLU A 104 -12.63 -7.57 8.99
N ARG A 105 -12.33 -7.91 10.25
CA ARG A 105 -11.27 -7.23 11.02
C ARG A 105 -9.87 -7.55 10.53
N CYS A 106 -9.71 -8.54 9.63
CA CYS A 106 -8.41 -8.96 9.13
C CYS A 106 -7.76 -7.86 8.28
N ILE A 107 -6.70 -7.25 8.81
CA ILE A 107 -5.92 -6.25 8.07
C ILE A 107 -4.93 -6.86 7.05
N GLY A 108 -4.75 -8.18 7.09
CA GLY A 108 -3.84 -8.93 6.22
C GLY A 108 -2.36 -8.82 6.62
N CYS A 109 -2.04 -8.85 7.93
CA CYS A 109 -0.66 -8.73 8.43
C CYS A 109 0.18 -10.02 8.31
N GLY A 110 -0.47 -11.17 8.11
CA GLY A 110 0.20 -12.47 7.98
C GLY A 110 0.73 -13.06 9.29
N ASP A 111 0.37 -12.53 10.46
CA ASP A 111 0.79 -13.10 11.75
C ASP A 111 0.27 -14.55 11.91
N CYS A 112 -0.96 -14.83 11.49
CA CYS A 112 -1.55 -16.17 11.49
C CYS A 112 -0.79 -17.17 10.61
N VAL A 113 -0.33 -16.74 9.43
CA VAL A 113 0.48 -17.55 8.50
C VAL A 113 1.80 -17.94 9.16
N ARG A 114 2.49 -16.97 9.79
CA ARG A 114 3.77 -17.21 10.50
C ARG A 114 3.60 -18.10 11.73
N ALA A 115 2.47 -17.97 12.44
CA ALA A 115 2.22 -18.69 13.68
C ALA A 115 1.78 -20.14 13.47
N CYS A 116 1.30 -20.51 12.28
CA CYS A 116 0.72 -21.83 12.00
C CYS A 116 1.81 -22.92 11.93
N PRO A 117 1.90 -23.82 12.92
CA PRO A 117 2.97 -24.82 12.96
C PRO A 117 2.82 -25.89 11.87
N SER A 118 1.59 -26.22 11.48
CA SER A 118 1.30 -27.20 10.43
C SER A 118 1.31 -26.58 9.03
N ARG A 119 1.56 -25.27 8.90
CA ARG A 119 1.52 -24.53 7.64
C ARG A 119 0.18 -24.66 6.90
N ALA A 120 -0.91 -24.84 7.64
CA ALA A 120 -2.27 -24.91 7.11
C ALA A 120 -2.77 -23.56 6.58
N ILE A 121 -2.16 -22.43 6.98
CA ILE A 121 -2.57 -21.09 6.53
C ILE A 121 -1.52 -20.56 5.56
N SER A 122 -1.94 -20.15 4.38
CA SER A 122 -1.11 -19.56 3.33
C SER A 122 -1.81 -18.35 2.72
N GLY A 123 -1.35 -17.85 1.57
CA GLY A 123 -2.03 -16.77 0.85
C GLY A 123 -1.10 -16.01 -0.09
N LYS A 124 -1.69 -15.35 -1.09
CA LYS A 124 -0.93 -14.49 -2.00
C LYS A 124 -0.80 -13.08 -1.42
N VAL A 125 0.42 -12.56 -1.46
CA VAL A 125 0.70 -11.16 -1.11
C VAL A 125 0.27 -10.28 -2.27
N ARG A 126 -0.47 -9.21 -1.96
CA ARG A 126 -0.93 -8.18 -2.90
C ARG A 126 -0.62 -6.80 -2.35
N LEU A 127 -0.69 -5.79 -3.21
CA LEU A 127 -0.36 -4.42 -2.89
C LEU A 127 -1.60 -3.54 -3.02
N ARG A 128 -2.04 -2.90 -1.93
CA ARG A 128 -3.02 -1.81 -2.00
C ARG A 128 -2.28 -0.56 -2.46
N VAL A 129 -2.68 -0.01 -3.58
CA VAL A 129 -2.19 1.28 -4.08
C VAL A 129 -3.18 2.35 -3.64
N LEU A 130 -2.67 3.40 -2.99
CA LEU A 130 -3.44 4.50 -2.44
C LEU A 130 -3.03 5.81 -3.11
N ALA A 131 -3.96 6.74 -3.26
CA ALA A 131 -3.67 8.07 -3.80
C ALA A 131 -4.52 9.18 -3.18
N GLY A 132 -4.03 10.42 -3.28
CA GLY A 132 -4.79 11.64 -2.93
C GLY A 132 -4.78 12.03 -1.45
N GLY A 133 -3.98 11.36 -0.62
CA GLY A 133 -3.84 11.70 0.80
C GLY A 133 -2.95 12.91 1.02
N ARG A 134 -3.20 13.64 2.11
CA ARG A 134 -2.34 14.73 2.56
C ARG A 134 -2.60 15.11 4.01
N LEU A 135 -1.54 15.56 4.69
CA LEU A 135 -1.63 16.36 5.91
C LEU A 135 -1.44 17.84 5.59
N GLY A 136 -1.86 18.70 6.52
CA GLY A 136 -1.75 20.15 6.42
C GLY A 136 -3.01 20.82 6.95
N ARG A 137 -3.28 22.04 6.48
CA ARG A 137 -4.45 22.84 6.91
C ARG A 137 -5.79 22.14 6.68
N HIS A 138 -5.89 21.33 5.64
CA HIS A 138 -7.08 20.55 5.29
C HIS A 138 -6.67 19.09 5.09
N PRO A 139 -6.59 18.26 6.14
CA PRO A 139 -6.13 16.88 6.01
C PRO A 139 -7.15 16.01 5.24
N ARG A 140 -6.64 15.02 4.51
CA ARG A 140 -7.44 14.01 3.78
C ARG A 140 -6.68 12.68 3.80
N PHE A 141 -7.38 11.57 4.03
CA PHE A 141 -6.81 10.24 3.83
C PHE A 141 -6.80 9.86 2.34
N ALA A 142 -5.76 9.15 1.94
CA ALA A 142 -5.65 8.57 0.61
C ALA A 142 -6.73 7.49 0.42
N GLU A 143 -7.26 7.41 -0.79
CA GLU A 143 -8.20 6.36 -1.19
C GLU A 143 -7.46 5.20 -1.81
N VAL A 144 -7.97 3.98 -1.62
CA VAL A 144 -7.51 2.83 -2.38
C VAL A 144 -7.95 3.00 -3.84
N VAL A 145 -7.00 3.00 -4.75
CA VAL A 145 -7.25 3.16 -6.20
C VAL A 145 -7.16 1.82 -6.94
N ALA A 146 -6.31 0.92 -6.47
CA ALA A 146 -6.13 -0.40 -7.05
C ALA A 146 -5.59 -1.41 -6.03
N VAL A 147 -5.83 -2.69 -6.29
CA VAL A 147 -5.13 -3.81 -5.64
C VAL A 147 -4.40 -4.59 -6.71
N VAL A 148 -3.07 -4.57 -6.64
CA VAL A 148 -2.19 -5.11 -7.69
C VAL A 148 -1.34 -6.26 -7.15
N SER A 149 -0.73 -7.03 -8.05
CA SER A 149 0.05 -8.23 -7.68
C SER A 149 1.56 -8.00 -7.77
N GLY A 150 2.01 -6.98 -8.50
CA GLY A 150 3.43 -6.73 -8.73
C GLY A 150 3.83 -5.26 -8.67
N GLY A 151 5.15 -5.04 -8.69
CA GLY A 151 5.76 -3.71 -8.67
C GLY A 151 5.62 -2.93 -9.98
N GLU A 152 5.47 -3.63 -11.12
CA GLU A 152 5.28 -3.00 -12.43
C GLU A 152 3.97 -2.18 -12.49
N GLU A 153 2.87 -2.77 -12.01
CA GLU A 153 1.57 -2.10 -11.89
C GLU A 153 1.64 -0.90 -10.92
N VAL A 154 2.42 -1.02 -9.82
CA VAL A 154 2.67 0.10 -8.90
C VAL A 154 3.38 1.25 -9.61
N LEU A 155 4.41 0.93 -10.41
CA LEU A 155 5.19 1.91 -11.15
C LEU A 155 4.33 2.62 -12.21
N GLU A 156 3.46 1.90 -12.91
CA GLU A 156 2.52 2.47 -13.87
C GLU A 156 1.61 3.50 -13.22
N ILE A 157 0.98 3.15 -12.09
CA ILE A 157 0.07 4.05 -11.38
C ILE A 157 0.84 5.26 -10.82
N PHE A 158 2.03 5.04 -10.26
CA PHE A 158 2.86 6.15 -9.77
C PHE A 158 3.23 7.11 -10.90
N ARG A 159 3.63 6.61 -12.07
CA ARG A 159 3.91 7.43 -13.24
C ARG A 159 2.70 8.28 -13.63
N LYS A 160 1.49 7.71 -13.62
CA LYS A 160 0.26 8.48 -13.89
C LYS A 160 0.00 9.59 -12.88
N VAL A 161 0.28 9.37 -11.59
CA VAL A 161 0.20 10.42 -10.57
C VAL A 161 1.17 11.57 -10.85
N VAL A 162 2.39 11.26 -11.29
CA VAL A 162 3.40 12.25 -11.66
C VAL A 162 2.97 13.02 -12.90
N GLU A 163 2.59 12.34 -13.99
CA GLU A 163 2.11 12.94 -15.23
C GLU A 163 0.95 13.94 -14.98
N ILE A 164 -0.05 13.53 -14.19
CA ILE A 164 -1.18 14.41 -13.82
C ILE A 164 -0.68 15.67 -13.10
N SER A 165 0.29 15.53 -12.21
CA SER A 165 0.83 16.66 -11.44
C SER A 165 1.65 17.62 -12.30
N GLU A 166 2.40 17.08 -13.26
CA GLU A 166 3.15 17.87 -14.25
C GLU A 166 2.22 18.70 -15.14
N GLU A 167 1.20 18.06 -15.71
CA GLU A 167 0.24 18.73 -16.59
C GLU A 167 -0.56 19.83 -15.88
N GLN A 168 -0.90 19.61 -14.61
CA GLN A 168 -1.66 20.57 -13.81
C GLN A 168 -0.76 21.59 -13.09
N GLY A 169 0.56 21.40 -13.11
CA GLY A 169 1.51 22.24 -12.39
C GLY A 169 1.25 22.32 -10.88
N ARG A 170 0.64 21.27 -10.30
CA ARG A 170 0.18 21.26 -8.91
C ARG A 170 0.45 19.90 -8.26
N ARG A 171 0.71 19.92 -6.95
CA ARG A 171 0.78 18.71 -6.13
C ARG A 171 -0.49 17.87 -6.33
N PHE A 172 -0.33 16.58 -6.60
CA PHE A 172 -1.43 15.66 -6.91
C PHE A 172 -2.65 15.82 -5.97
N SER A 173 -2.45 15.73 -4.66
CA SER A 173 -3.55 15.82 -3.67
C SER A 173 -4.20 17.21 -3.54
N HIS A 174 -3.66 18.23 -4.22
CA HIS A 174 -4.24 19.58 -4.33
C HIS A 174 -5.03 19.79 -5.63
N ILE A 175 -5.07 18.79 -6.52
CA ILE A 175 -5.90 18.79 -7.71
C ILE A 175 -7.31 18.36 -7.31
N GLU A 176 -8.31 19.14 -7.73
CA GLU A 176 -9.70 18.82 -7.49
C GLU A 176 -10.07 17.52 -8.19
N GLY A 177 -10.73 16.61 -7.49
CA GLY A 177 -11.05 15.28 -8.03
C GLY A 177 -9.81 14.44 -8.42
N CYS A 178 -8.64 14.66 -7.79
CA CYS A 178 -7.39 14.00 -8.20
C CYS A 178 -7.49 12.47 -8.33
N VAL A 179 -8.23 11.81 -7.44
CA VAL A 179 -8.39 10.36 -7.43
C VAL A 179 -9.29 9.91 -8.59
N GLU A 180 -10.36 10.65 -8.85
CA GLU A 180 -11.28 10.43 -9.98
C GLU A 180 -10.53 10.59 -11.31
N VAL A 181 -9.75 11.67 -11.46
CA VAL A 181 -8.89 11.90 -12.63
C VAL A 181 -7.90 10.75 -12.83
N LEU A 182 -7.29 10.25 -11.75
CA LEU A 182 -6.38 9.11 -11.84
C LEU A 182 -7.09 7.83 -12.27
N ARG A 183 -8.27 7.54 -11.70
CA ARG A 183 -9.09 6.36 -12.05
C ARG A 183 -9.49 6.39 -13.53
N ASP A 184 -9.92 7.55 -14.02
CA ASP A 184 -10.28 7.75 -15.43
C ASP A 184 -9.10 7.47 -16.36
N ARG A 185 -7.89 7.95 -16.02
CA ARG A 185 -6.67 7.69 -16.81
C ARG A 185 -6.22 6.24 -16.82
N LEU A 186 -6.49 5.52 -15.74
CA LEU A 186 -6.19 4.09 -15.63
C LEU A 186 -7.28 3.22 -16.28
N GLY A 187 -8.38 3.81 -16.77
CA GLY A 187 -9.51 3.05 -17.30
C GLY A 187 -10.24 2.22 -16.24
N LEU A 188 -10.08 2.56 -14.96
CA LEU A 188 -10.70 1.85 -13.84
C LEU A 188 -12.11 2.41 -13.60
N LYS A 189 -13.13 1.68 -14.06
CA LYS A 189 -14.54 2.02 -13.78
C LYS A 189 -14.96 1.46 -12.43
N PHE A 190 -15.74 2.25 -11.68
CA PHE A 190 -16.47 1.82 -10.48
C PHE A 190 -17.92 1.49 -10.81
#